data_AF-W1YTM3-F1
#
_entry.id   AF-W1YTM3-F1
#
_cell.length_a   1.000
_cell.length_b   1.000
_cell.length_c   1.000
_cell.angle_alpha   90.00
_cell.angle_beta   90.00
_cell.angle_gamma   90.00
#
_symmetry.space_group_name_H-M   'P 1'
#
loop_
_entity.id
_entity.type
_entity.pdbx_description
1 polymer ?
#
loop_
_entity_poly.entity_id
_entity_poly.type
_entity_poly.pdbx_seq_one_letter_code
_entity_poly.pdbx_strand_id
1 'polypeptide(L)'
;GTLGESLQYISRHYDWERQLKQKVMSAISYPLFLLLMMNIFFLVTILFIIPSFEKVFTTMHITLPLMTRALFALGQGLKSHPLMVIAIHCV
;
A
#
# COMPACT_ATOMS: atom_id res chain seq x y z
N GLY A 1 -0.29 26.12 -47.92
CA GLY A 1 0.44 25.88 -46.66
C GLY A 1 -0.28 24.81 -45.88
N THR A 2 0.45 23.86 -45.30
CA THR A 2 -0.06 22.63 -44.64
C THR A 2 -0.06 22.70 -43.10
N LEU A 3 0.14 23.91 -42.56
CA LEU A 3 0.33 24.14 -41.13
C LEU A 3 -0.93 23.82 -40.30
N GLY A 4 -2.12 24.18 -40.81
CA GLY A 4 -3.39 23.89 -40.15
C GLY A 4 -3.66 22.39 -40.01
N GLU A 5 -3.31 21.62 -41.03
CA GLU A 5 -3.46 20.16 -41.06
C GLU A 5 -2.50 19.46 -40.09
N SER A 6 -1.26 19.96 -40.04
CA SER A 6 -0.23 19.49 -39.11
C SER A 6 -0.62 19.77 -37.65
N LEU A 7 -1.15 20.97 -37.37
CA LEU A 7 -1.66 21.33 -36.04
C LEU A 7 -2.86 20.47 -35.61
N GLN A 8 -3.78 20.17 -36.53
CA GLN A 8 -4.89 19.25 -36.25
C GLN A 8 -4.44 17.82 -35.99
N TYR A 9 -3.40 17.34 -36.69
CA TYR A 9 -2.83 16.02 -36.43
C TYR A 9 -2.26 15.93 -35.01
N ILE A 10 -1.45 16.92 -34.63
CA ILE A 10 -0.84 16.99 -33.30
C ILE A 10 -1.92 17.10 -32.21
N SER A 11 -2.94 17.95 -32.41
CA SER A 11 -4.06 18.08 -31.46
C SER A 11 -4.76 16.74 -31.21
N ARG A 12 -5.08 15.99 -32.27
CA ARG A 12 -5.71 14.67 -32.14
C ARG A 12 -4.83 13.66 -31.45
N HIS A 13 -3.52 13.72 -31.69
CA HIS A 13 -2.56 12.85 -31.02
C HIS A 13 -2.54 13.10 -29.50
N TYR A 14 -2.46 14.36 -29.08
CA TYR A 14 -2.47 14.73 -27.65
C TYR A 14 -3.80 14.38 -26.97
N ASP A 15 -4.94 14.54 -27.64
CA ASP A 15 -6.23 14.13 -27.09
C ASP A 15 -6.29 12.62 -26.86
N TRP A 16 -5.75 11.83 -27.78
CA TRP A 16 -5.67 10.38 -27.64
C TRP A 16 -4.76 9.99 -26.46
N GLU A 17 -3.57 10.57 -26.35
CA GLU A 17 -2.67 10.33 -25.21
C GLU A 17 -3.33 10.69 -23.87
N ARG A 18 -4.06 11.80 -23.82
CA ARG A 18 -4.77 12.23 -22.61
C ARG A 18 -5.86 11.23 -22.21
N GLN A 19 -6.64 10.73 -23.18
CA GLN A 19 -7.66 9.72 -22.93
C GLN A 19 -7.06 8.39 -22.47
N LEU A 20 -5.95 7.96 -23.09
CA LEU A 20 -5.22 6.76 -22.64
C LEU A 20 -4.72 6.93 -21.20
N LYS A 21 -4.08 8.06 -20.90
CA LYS A 21 -3.59 8.35 -19.54
C LYS A 21 -4.75 8.34 -18.53
N GLN A 22 -5.89 8.93 -18.85
CA GLN A 22 -7.06 8.92 -17.97
C GLN A 22 -7.61 7.50 -17.73
N LYS A 23 -7.68 6.66 -18.77
CA LYS A 23 -8.10 5.26 -18.62
C LYS A 23 -7.16 4.47 -17.73
N VAL A 24 -5.84 4.66 -17.90
CA VAL A 24 -4.82 4.00 -17.07
C VAL A 24 -4.90 4.47 -15.61
N MET A 25 -4.99 5.78 -15.37
CA MET A 25 -5.12 6.32 -14.01
C MET A 25 -6.39 5.82 -13.31
N SER A 26 -7.52 5.76 -14.02
CA SER A 26 -8.78 5.23 -13.48
C SER A 26 -8.67 3.74 -13.12
N ALA A 27 -8.04 2.94 -13.99
CA ALA A 27 -7.84 1.51 -13.74
C ALA A 27 -6.92 1.22 -12.55
N ILE A 28 -5.93 2.09 -12.28
CA ILE A 28 -4.95 1.92 -11.19
C ILE A 28 -5.45 2.52 -9.87
N SER A 29 -6.34 3.50 -9.90
CA SER A 29 -6.92 4.11 -8.69
C SER A 29 -7.53 3.08 -7.73
N TYR A 30 -8.27 2.11 -8.26
CA TYR A 30 -8.93 1.09 -7.43
C TYR A 30 -7.92 0.14 -6.75
N PRO A 31 -6.97 -0.49 -7.47
CA PRO A 31 -5.88 -1.25 -6.86
C PRO A 31 -5.09 -0.47 -5.81
N LEU A 32 -4.77 0.81 -6.08
CA LEU A 32 -3.98 1.63 -5.18
C LEU A 32 -4.71 1.92 -3.87
N PHE A 33 -6.01 2.24 -3.96
CA PHE A 33 -6.87 2.43 -2.79
C PHE A 33 -6.93 1.18 -1.91
N LEU A 34 -7.14 0.01 -2.53
CA LEU A 34 -7.16 -1.26 -1.81
C LEU A 34 -5.82 -1.58 -1.15
N LEU A 35 -4.70 -1.38 -1.86
CA LEU A 35 -3.36 -1.60 -1.31
C LEU A 35 -3.11 -0.70 -0.09
N LEU A 36 -3.49 0.58 -0.15
CA LEU A 36 -3.42 1.49 0.99
C LEU A 36 -4.25 1.00 2.17
N MET A 37 -5.50 0.61 1.92
CA MET A 37 -6.40 0.14 2.99
C MET A 37 -5.90 -1.14 3.65
N MET A 38 -5.39 -2.08 2.84
CA MET A 38 -4.83 -3.35 3.31
C MET A 38 -3.59 -3.13 4.17
N ASN A 39 -2.71 -2.23 3.74
CA ASN A 39 -1.53 -1.85 4.51
C ASN A 39 -1.88 -1.25 5.88
N ILE A 40 -2.85 -0.32 5.92
CA ILE A 40 -3.35 0.24 7.18
C ILE A 40 -3.88 -0.87 8.09
N PHE A 41 -4.67 -1.80 7.54
CA PHE A 41 -5.22 -2.92 8.29
C PHE A 41 -4.13 -3.83 8.90
N PHE A 42 -3.10 -4.17 8.13
CA PHE A 42 -1.95 -4.95 8.63
C PHE A 42 -1.23 -4.23 9.77
N LEU A 43 -1.01 -2.92 9.61
CA LEU A 43 -0.30 -2.09 10.58
C LEU A 43 -1.07 -2.03 11.91
N VAL A 44 -2.39 -1.83 11.86
CA VAL A 44 -3.27 -1.90 13.04
C VAL A 44 -3.24 -3.28 13.69
N THR A 45 -3.28 -4.33 12.87
CA THR A 45 -3.25 -5.72 13.36
C THR A 45 -1.97 -6.01 14.14
N ILE A 46 -0.81 -5.64 13.60
CA ILE A 46 0.49 -5.89 14.24
C ILE A 46 0.67 -5.02 15.49
N LEU A 47 0.29 -3.74 15.44
CA LEU A 47 0.54 -2.80 16.54
C LEU A 47 -0.47 -2.90 17.70
N PHE A 48 -1.71 -3.31 17.43
CA PHE A 48 -2.78 -3.31 18.45
C PHE A 48 -3.38 -4.68 18.70
N ILE A 49 -3.72 -5.43 17.65
CA ILE A 49 -4.45 -6.69 17.79
C ILE A 49 -3.54 -7.78 18.38
N ILE A 50 -2.40 -8.02 17.73
CA ILE A 50 -1.41 -9.02 18.12
C ILE A 50 -0.90 -8.85 19.58
N PRO A 51 -0.53 -7.65 20.08
CA PRO A 51 -0.18 -7.46 21.50
C PRO A 51 -1.34 -7.63 22.47
N SER A 52 -2.58 -7.39 22.03
CA SER A 52 -3.75 -7.71 22.86
C SER A 52 -3.87 -9.21 23.12
N PHE A 53 -3.64 -10.03 22.08
CA PHE A 53 -3.61 -11.49 22.22
C PHE A 53 -2.51 -11.96 23.17
N GLU A 54 -1.32 -11.36 23.12
CA GLU A 54 -0.22 -11.72 24.03
C GLU A 54 -0.63 -11.58 25.51
N LYS A 55 -1.34 -10.50 25.87
CA LYS A 55 -1.85 -10.28 27.23
C LYS A 55 -2.87 -11.36 27.65
N VAL A 56 -3.71 -11.83 26.73
CA VAL A 56 -4.68 -12.90 27.01
C VAL A 56 -3.97 -14.24 27.23
N PHE A 57 -3.02 -14.61 26.36
CA PHE A 57 -2.29 -15.87 26.49
C PHE A 57 -1.40 -15.92 27.73
N THR A 58 -0.76 -14.80 28.10
CA THR A 58 0.04 -14.69 29.33
C THR A 58 -0.82 -14.84 30.59
N THR A 59 -2.06 -14.34 30.59
CA THR A 59 -3.02 -14.51 31.69
C THR A 59 -3.47 -15.97 31.86
N MET A 60 -3.48 -16.74 30.77
CA MET A 60 -3.83 -18.17 30.78
C MET A 60 -2.63 -19.08 31.16
N HIS A 61 -1.45 -18.51 31.48
CA HIS A 61 -0.19 -19.24 31.68
C HIS A 61 0.23 -20.12 30.48
N ILE A 62 -0.29 -19.83 29.29
CA ILE A 62 0.06 -20.53 28.06
C ILE A 62 1.16 -19.74 27.36
N THR A 63 2.31 -20.38 27.13
CA THR A 63 3.39 -19.78 26.35
C THR A 63 2.93 -19.59 24.91
N LEU A 64 3.11 -18.39 24.35
CA LEU A 64 2.79 -18.14 22.94
C LEU A 64 3.48 -19.18 22.04
N PRO A 65 2.74 -19.78 21.08
CA PRO A 65 3.33 -20.67 20.08
C PRO A 65 4.55 -20.03 19.40
N LEU A 66 5.53 -20.86 19.06
CA LEU A 66 6.79 -20.40 18.45
C LEU A 66 6.55 -19.59 17.16
N MET A 67 5.50 -19.94 16.41
CA MET A 67 5.05 -19.28 15.20
C MET A 67 4.64 -17.81 15.43
N THR A 68 3.93 -17.51 16.52
CA THR A 68 3.49 -16.13 16.84
C THR A 68 4.62 -15.29 17.42
N ARG A 69 5.56 -15.88 18.17
CA ARG A 69 6.78 -15.18 18.61
C ARG A 69 7.66 -14.73 17.44
N ALA A 70 7.82 -15.58 16.42
CA ALA A 70 8.57 -15.23 15.22
C ALA A 70 7.92 -14.05 14.46
N LEU A 71 6.59 -14.04 14.36
CA LEU A 71 5.84 -12.95 13.73
C LEU A 71 6.00 -11.63 14.51
N PHE A 72 6.02 -11.68 15.85
CA PHE A 72 6.30 -10.52 16.70
C PHE A 72 7.71 -9.98 16.53
N ALA A 73 8.72 -10.86 16.43
CA ALA A 73 10.10 -10.45 16.20
C ALA A 73 10.24 -9.70 14.85
N LEU A 74 9.55 -10.18 13.81
CA LEU A 74 9.47 -9.49 12.52
C LEU A 74 8.73 -8.14 12.63
N GLY A 75 7.61 -8.10 13.35
CA GLY A 75 6.86 -6.86 13.60
C GLY A 75 7.65 -5.81 14.40
N GLN A 76 8.48 -6.23 15.35
CA GLN A 76 9.38 -5.34 16.08
C GLN A 76 10.51 -4.79 15.20
N GLY A 77 11.02 -5.59 14.26
CA GLY A 77 11.93 -5.12 13.21
C GLY A 77 11.30 -3.98 12.41
N LEU A 78 10.02 -4.12 12.05
CA LEU A 78 9.27 -3.08 11.32
C LEU A 78 9.02 -1.82 12.17
N LYS A 79 8.80 -1.98 13.48
CA LYS A 79 8.60 -0.87 14.42
C LYS A 79 9.88 -0.05 14.68
N SER A 80 11.05 -0.66 14.52
CA SER A 80 12.36 -0.01 14.75
C SER A 80 12.76 0.99 13.64
N HIS A 81 12.19 0.86 12.44
CA HIS A 81 12.48 1.74 11.29
C HIS A 81 11.19 2.31 10.66
N PRO A 82 10.48 3.23 11.36
CA PRO A 82 9.24 3.83 10.85
C PRO A 82 9.43 4.58 9.51
N LEU A 83 10.62 5.13 9.26
CA LEU A 83 10.97 5.79 7.99
C LEU A 83 10.95 4.85 6.78
N MET A 84 11.27 3.56 6.97
CA MET A 84 11.32 2.58 5.87
C MET A 84 9.92 2.12 5.46
N VAL A 85 9.00 2.01 6.42
CA VAL A 85 7.56 1.73 6.16
C VAL A 85 6.93 2.87 5.39
N ILE A 86 7.19 4.11 5.81
CA ILE A 86 6.72 5.31 5.11
C ILE A 86 7.34 5.35 3.70
N ALA A 87 8.63 5.05 3.53
CA ALA A 87 9.28 5.03 2.22
C ALA A 87 8.73 3.95 1.28
N ILE A 88 8.42 2.75 1.78
CA ILE A 88 7.84 1.65 0.97
C ILE A 88 6.38 1.95 0.59
N HIS A 89 5.64 2.72 1.40
CA HIS A 89 4.24 3.09 1.12
C HIS A 89 4.08 4.41 0.36
N CYS A 90 5.10 5.26 0.35
CA CYS A 90 5.09 6.57 -0.30
C CYS A 90 5.68 6.54 -1.73
N VAL A 91 6.18 5.38 -2.17
CA VAL A 91 6.56 5.06 -3.57
C VAL A 91 5.43 4.27 -4.22
#